data_AF-A0A2G8KEV3-F1
#
_entry.id   AF-A0A2G8KEV3-F1
#
_cell.length_a   1.000
_cell.length_b   1.000
_cell.length_c   1.000
_cell.angle_alpha   90.00
_cell.angle_beta   90.00
_cell.angle_gamma   90.00
#
_symmetry.space_group_name_H-M   'P 1'
#
loop_
_entity.id
_entity.type
_entity.pdbx_description
1 polymer ?
#
loop_
_entity_poly.entity_id
_entity_poly.type
_entity_poly.pdbx_seq_one_letter_code
_entity_poly.pdbx_strand_id
1 'polypeptide(L)'
;MDSEAFALFVECTIWYQLGACQRLNEEVKLVLGSLSWRTHTCGELRAADEGKAVTLCGWLQHKRFDFLVTLRDSHGVTQAVLPEDKVTRGKLSHRLSSAHLESVVKVKGHVQKRPDKMNNTNADRDVEVVVEDLKFLTTVWRLLFNHMII
;
A
#
# COMPACT_ATOMS: atom_id res chain seq x y z
N MET A 1 -8.61 -6.56 19.42
CA MET A 1 -9.28 -5.62 18.50
C MET A 1 -9.50 -4.43 19.37
N ASP A 2 -8.61 -3.46 19.31
CA ASP A 2 -8.55 -2.44 20.35
C ASP A 2 -8.80 -1.13 19.62
N SER A 3 -10.08 -0.76 19.58
CA SER A 3 -10.62 0.45 18.93
C SER A 3 -9.98 1.74 19.45
N GLU A 4 -9.35 1.69 20.62
CA GLU A 4 -8.60 2.81 21.21
C GLU A 4 -7.28 3.10 20.48
N ALA A 5 -6.60 2.07 19.96
CA ALA A 5 -5.37 2.26 19.18
C ALA A 5 -5.62 2.97 17.84
N PHE A 6 -6.83 2.84 17.29
CA PHE A 6 -7.23 3.54 16.06
C PHE A 6 -7.53 5.02 16.31
N ALA A 7 -8.13 5.35 17.47
CA ALA A 7 -8.39 6.75 17.84
C ALA A 7 -7.09 7.54 18.04
N LEU A 8 -6.08 6.94 18.69
CA LEU A 8 -4.76 7.55 18.87
C LEU A 8 -4.00 7.76 17.55
N PHE A 9 -4.19 6.87 16.55
CA PHE A 9 -3.58 7.02 15.23
C PHE A 9 -4.21 8.17 14.42
N VAL A 10 -5.53 8.35 14.50
CA VAL A 10 -6.22 9.46 13.84
C VAL A 10 -5.83 10.80 14.45
N GLU A 11 -5.75 10.90 15.78
CA GLU A 11 -5.27 12.12 16.43
C GLU A 11 -3.81 12.43 16.09
N CYS A 12 -2.93 11.43 16.09
CA CYS A 12 -1.51 11.66 15.80
C CYS A 12 -1.27 12.07 14.33
N THR A 13 -2.13 11.64 13.39
CA THR A 13 -2.05 12.04 11.98
C THR A 13 -2.54 13.47 11.75
N ILE A 14 -3.51 13.95 12.55
CA ILE A 14 -4.00 15.34 12.52
C ILE A 14 -2.90 16.30 13.00
N TRP A 15 -2.07 15.90 13.96
CA TRP A 15 -0.91 16.70 14.40
C TRP A 15 0.28 16.64 13.42
N TYR A 16 0.42 15.58 12.62
CA TYR A 16 1.48 15.49 11.61
C TYR A 16 1.29 16.49 10.46
N GLN A 17 0.05 16.93 10.17
CA GLN A 17 -0.23 17.98 9.18
C GLN A 17 0.07 19.41 9.67
N LEU A 18 0.35 19.62 10.96
CA LEU A 18 0.63 20.95 11.54
C LEU A 18 2.13 21.26 11.73
N GLY A 19 3.03 20.42 11.20
CA GLY A 19 4.43 20.82 11.01
C GLY A 19 5.27 20.97 12.28
N ALA A 20 4.95 20.26 13.37
CA ALA A 20 5.77 20.25 14.58
C ALA A 20 6.13 18.82 14.99
N CYS A 21 7.28 18.30 14.54
CA CYS A 21 8.22 17.46 15.31
C CYS A 21 9.33 16.91 14.39
N GLN A 22 10.43 17.65 14.20
CA GLN A 22 11.60 17.20 13.41
C GLN A 22 12.57 16.29 14.19
N ARG A 23 12.16 15.65 15.29
CA ARG A 23 13.01 14.67 15.99
C ARG A 23 12.18 13.52 16.55
N LEU A 24 12.01 12.49 15.74
CA LEU A 24 11.72 11.15 16.25
C LEU A 24 13.06 10.40 16.35
N ASN A 25 13.45 10.01 17.56
CA ASN A 25 14.63 9.18 17.81
C ASN A 25 14.49 7.82 17.12
N GLU A 26 15.62 7.18 16.75
CA GLU A 26 15.65 5.85 16.15
C GLU A 26 14.94 4.78 17.00
N GLU A 27 14.98 4.90 18.33
CA GLU A 27 14.23 4.04 19.25
C GLU A 27 12.70 4.20 19.11
N VAL A 28 12.22 5.42 18.85
CA VAL A 28 10.79 5.69 18.63
C VAL A 28 10.34 5.19 17.25
N LYS A 29 11.22 5.18 16.24
CA LYS A 29 10.95 4.52 14.94
C LYS A 29 10.79 3.01 15.09
N LEU A 30 11.59 2.36 15.95
CA LEU A 30 11.50 0.92 16.19
C LEU A 30 10.22 0.55 16.98
N VAL A 31 9.85 1.33 18.00
CA VAL A 31 8.64 1.11 18.80
C VAL A 31 7.35 1.46 18.02
N LEU A 32 7.35 2.56 17.26
CA LEU A 32 6.24 2.86 16.33
C LEU A 32 6.20 1.88 15.16
N GLY A 33 7.35 1.35 14.72
CA GLY A 33 7.44 0.26 13.75
C GLY A 33 6.76 -1.01 14.24
N SER A 34 6.93 -1.37 15.53
CA SER A 34 6.25 -2.52 16.14
C SER A 34 4.77 -2.29 16.47
N LEU A 35 4.32 -1.03 16.63
CA LEU A 35 2.90 -0.66 16.70
C LEU A 35 2.27 -0.41 15.32
N SER A 36 3.08 -0.33 14.25
CA SER A 36 2.59 -0.01 12.92
C SER A 36 1.98 -1.23 12.26
N TRP A 37 0.84 -1.04 11.61
CA TRP A 37 0.17 -2.11 10.85
C TRP A 37 0.91 -2.54 9.57
N ARG A 38 2.12 -2.02 9.33
CA ARG A 38 2.96 -2.20 8.15
C ARG A 38 4.38 -2.59 8.56
N THR A 39 5.08 -3.32 7.70
CA THR A 39 6.48 -3.69 7.94
C THR A 39 7.47 -2.81 7.17
N HIS A 40 7.04 -2.28 6.02
CA HIS A 40 7.87 -1.52 5.07
C HIS A 40 7.02 -0.37 4.51
N THR A 41 7.65 0.69 4.02
CA THR A 41 6.93 1.73 3.26
C THR A 41 6.96 1.42 1.77
N CYS A 42 6.00 1.97 1.02
CA CYS A 42 5.92 1.74 -0.42
C CYS A 42 7.13 2.30 -1.20
N GLY A 43 7.79 3.33 -0.66
CA GLY A 43 8.95 3.97 -1.31
C GLY A 43 10.29 3.29 -1.05
N GLU A 44 10.36 2.40 -0.06
CA GLU A 44 11.62 1.81 0.42
C GLU A 44 12.01 0.51 -0.31
N LEU A 45 11.07 -0.19 -0.94
CA LEU A 45 11.33 -1.49 -1.55
C LEU A 45 12.32 -1.39 -2.72
N ARG A 46 13.34 -2.25 -2.71
CA ARG A 46 14.36 -2.33 -3.77
C ARG A 46 14.54 -3.77 -4.24
N ALA A 47 15.29 -3.95 -5.33
CA ALA A 47 15.64 -5.27 -5.86
C ALA A 47 16.37 -6.17 -4.84
N ALA A 48 17.02 -5.58 -3.83
CA ALA A 48 17.66 -6.30 -2.73
C ALA A 48 16.65 -6.93 -1.74
N ASP A 49 15.38 -6.55 -1.79
CA ASP A 49 14.32 -7.08 -0.93
C ASP A 49 13.56 -8.25 -1.57
N GLU A 50 13.99 -8.72 -2.74
CA GLU A 50 13.39 -9.86 -3.44
C GLU A 50 13.23 -11.08 -2.51
N GLY A 51 12.03 -11.66 -2.53
CA GLY A 51 11.66 -12.81 -1.70
C GLY A 51 11.25 -12.48 -0.26
N LYS A 52 11.41 -11.24 0.19
CA LYS A 52 10.96 -10.85 1.55
C LYS A 52 9.45 -10.78 1.64
N ALA A 53 8.90 -11.29 2.74
CA ALA A 53 7.50 -11.08 3.10
C ALA A 53 7.32 -9.66 3.64
N VAL A 54 6.41 -8.92 3.02
CA VAL A 54 6.15 -7.51 3.34
C VAL A 54 4.66 -7.27 3.56
N THR A 55 4.38 -6.35 4.47
CA THR A 55 3.06 -5.80 4.73
C THR A 55 3.11 -4.30 4.46
N LEU A 56 2.34 -3.86 3.48
CA LEU A 56 2.23 -2.47 3.08
C LEU A 56 0.84 -1.93 3.43
N CYS A 57 0.79 -0.68 3.85
CA CYS A 57 -0.46 0.06 4.03
C CYS A 57 -0.39 1.33 3.17
N GLY A 58 -1.43 1.59 2.39
CA GLY A 58 -1.47 2.77 1.53
C GLY A 58 -2.82 2.97 0.84
N TRP A 59 -2.89 4.00 0.02
CA TRP A 59 -4.05 4.35 -0.79
C TRP A 59 -4.01 3.63 -2.13
N LEU A 60 -5.15 3.10 -2.56
CA LEU A 60 -5.31 2.50 -3.88
C LEU A 60 -5.32 3.60 -4.95
N GLN A 61 -4.20 3.81 -5.63
CA GLN A 61 -4.03 4.89 -6.59
C GLN A 61 -4.60 4.52 -7.98
N HIS A 62 -4.27 3.32 -8.46
CA HIS A 62 -4.73 2.82 -9.77
C HIS A 62 -5.00 1.32 -9.72
N LYS A 63 -5.96 0.87 -10.53
CA LYS A 63 -6.23 -0.54 -10.84
C LYS A 63 -6.14 -0.73 -12.36
N ARG A 64 -5.42 -1.74 -12.82
CA ARG A 64 -5.26 -2.10 -14.24
C ARG A 64 -5.50 -3.59 -14.42
N PHE A 65 -6.14 -3.97 -15.53
CA PHE A 65 -6.32 -5.37 -15.97
C PHE A 65 -6.81 -6.37 -14.89
N ASP A 66 -7.55 -5.92 -13.87
CA ASP A 66 -8.09 -6.71 -12.75
C ASP A 66 -7.12 -7.48 -11.85
N PHE A 67 -5.83 -7.55 -12.20
CA PHE A 67 -4.78 -8.19 -11.41
C PHE A 67 -3.67 -7.24 -10.98
N LEU A 68 -3.66 -6.01 -11.48
CA LEU A 68 -2.60 -5.06 -11.21
C LEU A 68 -3.13 -3.86 -10.43
N VAL A 69 -2.55 -3.58 -9.27
CA VAL A 69 -2.88 -2.40 -8.48
C VAL A 69 -1.63 -1.60 -8.14
N THR A 70 -1.83 -0.31 -7.93
CA THR A 70 -0.78 0.62 -7.53
C THR A 70 -1.14 1.22 -6.18
N LEU A 71 -0.26 1.05 -5.21
CA LEU A 71 -0.42 1.52 -3.84
C LEU A 71 0.46 2.75 -3.64
N ARG A 72 -0.13 3.84 -3.16
CA ARG A 72 0.58 5.06 -2.80
C ARG A 72 0.64 5.22 -1.30
N ASP A 73 1.77 5.70 -0.80
CA ASP A 73 1.96 6.18 0.57
C ASP A 73 2.70 7.53 0.53
N SER A 74 2.87 8.20 1.66
CA SER A 74 3.65 9.44 1.76
C SER A 74 5.11 9.29 1.31
N HIS A 75 5.66 8.08 1.35
CA HIS A 75 7.05 7.79 1.00
C HIS A 75 7.26 7.41 -0.47
N GLY A 76 6.18 7.12 -1.20
CA GLY A 76 6.29 6.67 -2.59
C GLY A 76 5.16 5.74 -3.00
N VAL A 77 5.40 4.98 -4.06
CA VAL A 77 4.36 4.17 -4.69
C VAL A 77 4.93 2.83 -5.12
N THR A 78 4.20 1.76 -4.83
CA THR A 78 4.57 0.38 -5.16
C THR A 78 3.51 -0.26 -6.04
N GLN A 79 3.94 -1.12 -6.94
CA GLN A 79 3.06 -1.99 -7.70
C GLN A 79 2.77 -3.26 -6.89
N ALA A 80 1.50 -3.62 -6.76
CA ALA A 80 1.10 -4.91 -6.21
C ALA A 80 0.32 -5.71 -7.26
N VAL A 81 0.69 -6.98 -7.41
CA VAL A 81 0.18 -7.88 -8.44
C VAL A 81 -0.56 -9.02 -7.76
N LEU A 82 -1.74 -9.38 -8.27
CA LEU A 82 -2.43 -10.58 -7.81
C LEU A 82 -1.69 -11.83 -8.32
N PRO A 83 -1.64 -12.90 -7.51
CA PRO A 83 -0.91 -14.11 -7.86
C PRO A 83 -1.53 -14.78 -9.10
N GLU A 84 -0.75 -15.56 -9.83
CA GLU A 84 -1.22 -16.24 -11.04
C GLU A 84 -2.26 -17.33 -10.75
N ASP A 85 -2.24 -17.88 -9.52
CA ASP A 85 -3.20 -18.89 -9.06
C ASP A 85 -4.65 -18.40 -9.24
N LYS A 86 -5.42 -19.10 -10.07
CA LYS A 86 -6.77 -18.67 -10.49
C LYS A 86 -7.74 -18.54 -9.32
N VAL A 87 -7.63 -19.42 -8.32
CA VAL A 87 -8.55 -19.44 -7.17
C VAL A 87 -8.29 -18.24 -6.27
N THR A 88 -7.04 -18.02 -5.90
CA THR A 88 -6.61 -16.91 -5.04
C THR A 88 -6.81 -15.57 -5.75
N ARG A 89 -6.44 -15.48 -7.03
CA ARG A 89 -6.67 -14.30 -7.86
C ARG A 89 -8.14 -13.96 -7.98
N GLY A 90 -9.01 -14.94 -8.18
CA GLY A 90 -10.46 -14.72 -8.26
C GLY A 90 -11.01 -14.11 -6.98
N LYS A 91 -10.60 -14.62 -5.81
CA LYS A 91 -10.99 -14.07 -4.50
C LYS A 91 -10.50 -12.64 -4.30
N LEU A 92 -9.23 -12.37 -4.59
CA LEU A 92 -8.63 -11.05 -4.41
C LEU A 92 -9.18 -10.02 -5.41
N SER A 93 -9.37 -10.41 -6.67
CA SER A 93 -9.94 -9.57 -7.72
C SER A 93 -11.40 -9.22 -7.41
N HIS A 94 -12.19 -10.17 -6.89
CA HIS A 94 -13.54 -9.90 -6.40
C HIS A 94 -13.56 -8.91 -5.23
N ARG A 95 -12.60 -9.00 -4.29
CA ARG A 95 -12.46 -7.98 -3.22
C ARG A 95 -12.10 -6.60 -3.81
N LEU A 96 -11.23 -6.56 -4.81
CA LEU A 96 -10.80 -5.34 -5.50
C LEU A 96 -11.86 -4.76 -6.45
N SER A 97 -12.89 -5.51 -6.85
CA SER A 97 -13.96 -4.96 -7.71
C SER A 97 -14.88 -4.01 -6.94
N SER A 98 -15.09 -4.25 -5.65
CA SER A 98 -15.83 -3.35 -4.75
C SER A 98 -15.00 -2.15 -4.25
N ALA A 99 -13.71 -2.11 -4.57
CA ALA A 99 -12.82 -1.06 -4.10
C ALA A 99 -12.91 0.20 -4.97
N HIS A 100 -13.09 1.35 -4.33
CA HIS A 100 -12.93 2.65 -4.99
C HIS A 100 -11.47 3.09 -4.96
N LEU A 101 -11.06 3.93 -5.93
CA LEU A 101 -9.78 4.62 -5.86
C LEU A 101 -9.70 5.47 -4.58
N GLU A 102 -8.48 5.69 -4.09
CA GLU A 102 -8.15 6.32 -2.81
C GLU A 102 -8.68 5.56 -1.56
N SER A 103 -9.19 4.33 -1.71
CA SER A 103 -9.47 3.49 -0.54
C SER A 103 -8.17 3.10 0.19
N VAL A 104 -8.21 3.08 1.52
CA VAL A 104 -7.05 2.70 2.35
C VAL A 104 -7.02 1.18 2.49
N VAL A 105 -5.96 0.58 1.98
CA VAL A 105 -5.77 -0.87 1.95
C VAL A 105 -4.52 -1.29 2.70
N LYS A 106 -4.62 -2.46 3.32
CA LYS A 106 -3.50 -3.23 3.86
C LYS A 106 -3.28 -4.43 2.95
N VAL A 107 -2.06 -4.53 2.43
CA VAL A 107 -1.63 -5.59 1.53
C VAL A 107 -0.51 -6.36 2.20
N LYS A 108 -0.67 -7.68 2.28
CA LYS A 108 0.37 -8.61 2.70
C LYS A 108 0.78 -9.42 1.48
N GLY A 109 2.08 -9.58 1.28
CA GLY A 109 2.62 -10.28 0.13
C GLY A 109 4.12 -10.48 0.23
N HIS A 110 4.73 -10.86 -0.89
CA HIS A 110 6.18 -10.96 -1.01
C HIS A 110 6.69 -10.11 -2.16
N VAL A 111 7.92 -9.62 -2.02
CA VAL A 111 8.58 -8.83 -3.06
C VAL A 111 9.07 -9.75 -4.16
N GLN A 112 8.78 -9.39 -5.40
CA GLN A 112 9.25 -10.06 -6.60
C GLN A 112 9.88 -9.04 -7.54
N LYS A 113 10.92 -9.43 -8.27
CA LYS A 113 11.40 -8.62 -9.39
C LYS A 113 10.35 -8.55 -10.47
N ARG A 114 10.18 -7.34 -11.01
CA ARG A 114 9.30 -7.14 -12.15
C ARG A 114 9.86 -7.92 -13.34
N PRO A 115 9.04 -8.70 -14.07
CA PRO A 115 9.53 -9.36 -15.28
C PRO A 115 10.01 -8.29 -16.29
N ASP A 116 11.17 -8.54 -16.89
CA ASP A 116 11.76 -7.70 -17.95
C ASP A 116 10.87 -7.71 -19.19
N LYS A 117 9.80 -6.91 -19.16
CA LYS A 117 9.03 -6.56 -20.35
C LYS A 117 8.17 -5.33 -20.07
N MET A 118 8.43 -4.33 -20.91
CA MET A 118 7.56 -3.22 -21.29
C MET A 118 7.74 -1.90 -20.51
N ASN A 119 8.55 -1.00 -21.10
CA ASN A 119 8.43 0.46 -21.09
C ASN A 119 8.02 1.12 -19.78
N ASN A 120 8.91 1.16 -18.80
CA ASN A 120 8.79 2.14 -17.72
C ASN A 120 9.91 3.17 -17.83
N THR A 121 9.54 4.40 -18.10
CA THR A 121 10.43 5.58 -18.05
C THR A 121 10.86 5.92 -16.61
N ASN A 122 10.25 5.28 -15.61
CA ASN A 122 10.53 5.50 -14.19
C ASN A 122 11.37 4.32 -13.67
N ALA A 123 12.69 4.50 -13.75
CA ALA A 123 13.71 3.53 -13.35
C ALA A 123 13.71 3.19 -11.84
N ASP A 124 12.96 3.90 -11.00
CA ASP A 124 12.99 3.73 -9.54
C ASP A 124 12.14 2.56 -9.01
N ARG A 125 11.59 1.70 -9.88
CA ARG A 125 10.58 0.69 -9.50
C ARG A 125 10.82 -0.68 -10.13
N ASP A 126 11.96 -1.27 -9.80
CA ASP A 126 12.41 -2.59 -10.27
C ASP A 126 11.67 -3.77 -9.64
N VAL A 127 10.85 -3.52 -8.61
CA VAL A 127 10.16 -4.55 -7.84
C VAL A 127 8.66 -4.34 -7.78
N GLU A 128 7.96 -5.44 -7.60
CA GLU A 128 6.52 -5.50 -7.34
C GLU A 128 6.23 -6.43 -6.17
N VAL A 129 5.03 -6.31 -5.60
CA VAL A 129 4.59 -7.14 -4.48
C VAL A 129 3.51 -8.09 -4.93
N VAL A 130 3.75 -9.38 -4.86
CA VAL A 130 2.74 -10.41 -5.12
C VAL A 130 1.83 -10.52 -3.90
N VAL A 131 0.55 -10.24 -4.09
CA VAL A 131 -0.44 -10.14 -3.02
C VAL A 131 -0.86 -11.53 -2.53
N GLU A 132 -0.67 -11.80 -1.25
CA GLU A 132 -1.17 -13.00 -0.58
C GLU A 132 -2.50 -12.72 0.12
N ASP A 133 -2.60 -11.57 0.80
CA ASP A 133 -3.82 -11.13 1.45
C ASP A 133 -4.04 -9.63 1.28
N LEU A 134 -5.30 -9.24 1.17
CA LEU A 134 -5.74 -7.87 0.97
C LEU A 134 -6.94 -7.58 1.87
N LYS A 135 -6.79 -6.52 2.67
CA LYS A 135 -7.79 -6.03 3.62
C LYS A 135 -8.04 -4.55 3.42
N PHE A 136 -9.30 -4.14 3.36
CA PHE A 136 -9.69 -2.74 3.42
C PHE A 136 -9.68 -2.27 4.87
N LEU A 137 -8.94 -1.19 5.14
CA LEU A 137 -8.93 -0.51 6.44
C LEU A 137 -10.01 0.57 6.48
N THR A 138 -10.20 1.25 5.35
CA THR A 138 -11.28 2.21 5.14
C THR A 138 -11.73 2.11 3.70
N THR A 139 -13.04 2.01 3.52
CA THR A 139 -13.66 2.08 2.21
C THR A 139 -14.11 3.51 1.99
N VAL A 140 -13.57 4.16 0.95
CA VAL A 140 -14.07 5.47 0.53
C VAL A 140 -15.36 5.25 -0.26
N TRP A 141 -16.41 6.00 0.09
CA TRP A 141 -17.62 6.08 -0.72
C TRP A 141 -17.34 6.99 -1.91
N ARG A 142 -17.58 6.46 -3.12
CA ARG A 142 -17.50 7.12 -4.44
C ARG A 142 -17.14 8.60 -4.37
N LEU A 143 -15.88 8.93 -4.62
CA LEU A 143 -15.47 10.33 -4.81
C LEU A 143 -16.32 10.90 -5.96
N LEU A 144 -17.09 11.94 -5.67
CA LEU A 144 -17.98 12.60 -6.64
C LEU A 144 -17.21 13.33 -7.76
N PHE A 145 -15.88 13.30 -7.74
CA PHE A 145 -15.02 13.95 -8.72
C PHE A 145 -14.12 12.93 -9.42
N ASN A 146 -14.67 12.25 -10.43
CA ASN A 146 -13.86 11.45 -11.37
C ASN A 146 -14.14 11.84 -12.83
N HIS A 147 -14.57 13.09 -13.07
CA HIS A 147 -15.04 13.57 -14.38
C HIS A 147 -14.56 14.96 -14.80
N MET A 148 -13.40 15.42 -14.32
CA MET A 148 -12.85 16.66 -14.88
C MET A 148 -11.35 16.82 -14.62
N ILE A 149 -10.51 16.08 -15.35
CA ILE A 149 -9.22 16.60 -15.84
C ILE A 149 -8.97 15.94 -17.21
N ILE A 150 -9.42 16.61 -18.27
CA ILE A 150 -8.86 16.52 -19.63
C ILE A 150 -8.60 17.97 -20.04
#